data_AF-A0A933NZT3-F1
#
_entry.id   AF-A0A933NZT3-F1
#
_cell.length_a   1.000
_cell.length_b   1.000
_cell.length_c   1.000
_cell.angle_alpha   90.00
_cell.angle_beta   90.00
_cell.angle_gamma   90.00
#
_symmetry.space_group_name_H-M   'P 1'
#
loop_
_entity.id
_entity.type
_entity.pdbx_description
1 polymer ?
#
loop_
_entity_poly.entity_id
_entity_poly.type
_entity_poly.pdbx_seq_one_letter_code
_entity_poly.pdbx_strand_id
1 'polypeptide(L)'
;MRYKKYFVYALLLGVVVLLPQFGFCSVESTLSAVQTKLISTILPLAAILGLVMAGFSFVMGSPNARSHLILAVFGSAIGFGAPSIVAFIRGLVN
;
A
#
# COMPACT_ATOMS: atom_id res chain seq x y z
N MET A 1 6.00 42.95 30.50
CA MET A 1 5.84 42.60 29.06
C MET A 1 6.34 41.21 28.66
N ARG A 2 7.28 40.58 29.39
CA ARG A 2 7.85 39.26 29.04
C ARG A 2 6.85 38.10 29.08
N TYR A 3 5.96 38.06 30.09
CA TYR A 3 4.95 37.00 30.28
C TYR A 3 3.92 36.92 29.16
N LYS A 4 3.51 38.09 28.61
CA LYS A 4 2.60 38.15 27.46
C LYS A 4 3.20 37.54 26.19
N LYS A 5 4.54 37.63 26.00
CA LYS A 5 5.21 36.99 24.85
C LYS A 5 5.19 35.48 24.95
N TYR A 6 5.51 34.90 26.11
CA TYR A 6 5.44 33.44 26.32
C TYR A 6 4.02 32.89 26.17
N PHE A 7 3.01 33.64 26.64
CA PHE A 7 1.61 33.26 26.45
C PHE A 7 1.22 33.25 24.96
N VAL A 8 1.67 34.23 24.17
CA VAL A 8 1.43 34.28 22.72
C VAL A 8 2.15 33.13 22.00
N TYR A 9 3.38 32.79 22.36
CA TYR A 9 4.10 31.65 21.77
C TYR A 9 3.43 30.31 22.11
N ALA A 10 2.96 30.12 23.35
CA ALA A 10 2.24 28.92 23.75
C ALA A 10 0.91 28.77 23.01
N LEU A 11 0.18 29.87 22.81
CA LEU A 11 -1.06 29.89 22.02
C LEU A 11 -0.79 29.52 20.55
N LEU A 12 0.26 30.08 19.95
CA LEU A 12 0.67 29.77 18.56
C LEU A 12 1.05 28.29 18.39
N LEU A 13 1.80 27.73 19.34
CA LEU A 13 2.18 26.31 19.34
C LEU A 13 0.94 25.40 19.47
N GLY A 14 0.00 25.76 20.35
CA GLY A 14 -1.27 25.03 20.49
C GLY A 14 -2.09 25.06 19.19
N VAL A 15 -2.15 26.20 18.50
CA VAL A 15 -2.85 26.33 17.22
C VAL A 15 -2.20 25.46 16.14
N VAL A 16 -0.87 25.43 16.04
CA VAL A 16 -0.16 24.61 15.04
C VAL A 16 -0.36 23.11 15.26
N VAL A 17 -0.45 22.64 16.50
CA VAL A 17 -0.68 21.22 16.81
C VAL A 17 -2.13 20.81 16.64
N LEU A 18 -3.08 21.71 16.93
CA LEU A 18 -4.51 21.40 16.89
C LEU A 18 -5.15 21.61 15.51
N LEU A 19 -4.69 22.56 14.69
CA LEU A 19 -5.23 22.81 13.35
C LEU A 19 -5.23 21.57 12.41
N PRO A 20 -4.16 20.75 12.35
CA PRO A 20 -4.17 19.53 11.54
C PRO A 20 -5.20 18.50 12.00
N GLN A 21 -5.50 18.48 13.31
CA GLN A 21 -6.47 17.57 13.92
C GLN A 21 -7.90 17.93 13.47
N PHE A 22 -8.20 19.23 13.37
CA PHE A 22 -9.50 19.72 12.84
C PHE A 22 -9.63 19.57 11.32
N GLY A 23 -8.51 19.60 10.59
CA GLY A 23 -8.50 19.39 9.14
C GLY A 23 -8.49 17.93 8.69
N PHE A 24 -8.48 16.96 9.61
CA PHE A 24 -8.26 15.53 9.33
C PHE A 24 -7.04 15.25 8.43
N CYS A 25 -6.04 16.15 8.43
CA CYS A 25 -4.87 16.07 7.56
C CYS A 25 -3.83 15.09 8.11
N SER A 26 -4.20 13.81 8.20
CA SER A 26 -3.32 12.74 8.64
C SER A 26 -2.57 12.11 7.46
N VAL A 27 -1.24 12.18 7.52
CA VAL A 27 -0.34 11.49 6.58
C VAL A 27 -0.45 9.97 6.69
N GLU A 28 -0.77 9.45 7.88
CA GLU A 28 -0.98 8.03 8.11
C GLU A 28 -2.26 7.54 7.43
N SER A 29 -3.34 8.32 7.50
CA SER A 29 -4.58 8.01 6.78
C SER A 29 -4.36 8.02 5.27
N THR A 30 -3.59 8.99 4.77
CA THR A 30 -3.26 9.07 3.34
C THR A 30 -2.39 7.89 2.90
N LEU A 31 -1.37 7.53 3.69
CA LEU A 31 -0.50 6.39 3.42
C LEU A 31 -1.29 5.07 3.45
N SER A 32 -2.15 4.89 4.44
CA SER A 32 -3.03 3.72 4.56
C SER A 32 -4.00 3.62 3.38
N ALA A 33 -4.62 4.74 2.99
CA ALA A 33 -5.51 4.79 1.82
C ALA A 33 -4.79 4.42 0.52
N VAL A 34 -3.57 4.93 0.31
CA VAL A 34 -2.72 4.56 -0.84
C VAL A 34 -2.39 3.07 -0.80
N GLN A 35 -1.92 2.56 0.34
CA GLN A 35 -1.63 1.14 0.51
C GLN A 35 -2.85 0.28 0.19
N THR A 36 -4.03 0.64 0.71
CA THR A 36 -5.28 -0.08 0.42
C THR A 36 -5.59 -0.08 -1.06
N LYS A 37 -5.46 1.05 -1.78
CA LYS A 37 -5.69 1.09 -3.23
C LYS A 37 -4.68 0.25 -4.02
N LEU A 38 -3.40 0.27 -3.63
CA LEU A 38 -2.37 -0.55 -4.27
C LEU A 38 -2.69 -2.05 -4.15
N ILE A 39 -3.06 -2.51 -2.95
CA ILE A 39 -3.32 -3.93 -2.67
C ILE A 39 -4.68 -4.38 -3.23
N SER A 40 -5.74 -3.58 -3.03
CA SER A 40 -7.11 -3.99 -3.37
C SER A 40 -7.47 -3.81 -4.84
N THR A 41 -6.72 -2.98 -5.57
CA THR A 41 -7.08 -2.62 -6.95
C THR A 41 -5.93 -2.86 -7.91
N ILE A 42 -4.78 -2.23 -7.68
CA ILE A 42 -3.68 -2.25 -8.67
C ILE A 42 -3.03 -3.63 -8.76
N LEU A 43 -2.74 -4.25 -7.62
CA LEU A 43 -2.13 -5.58 -7.55
C LEU A 43 -3.01 -6.65 -8.25
N PRO A 44 -4.34 -6.74 -8.00
CA PRO A 44 -5.19 -7.65 -8.75
C PRO A 44 -5.26 -7.37 -10.25
N LEU A 45 -5.28 -6.11 -10.66
CA LEU A 45 -5.26 -5.76 -12.08
C LEU A 45 -3.98 -6.26 -12.76
N ALA A 46 -2.82 -6.03 -12.14
CA ALA A 46 -1.55 -6.52 -12.67
C ALA A 46 -1.51 -8.06 -12.75
N ALA A 47 -2.04 -8.76 -11.74
CA ALA A 47 -2.11 -10.21 -11.74
C ALA A 47 -3.02 -10.76 -12.86
N ILE A 48 -4.19 -10.16 -13.07
CA ILE A 48 -5.11 -10.54 -14.15
C ILE A 48 -4.46 -10.32 -15.51
N LEU A 49 -3.81 -9.18 -15.74
CA LEU A 49 -3.13 -8.90 -17.00
C LEU A 49 -2.02 -9.93 -17.29
N GLY A 50 -1.19 -10.26 -16.29
CA GLY A 50 -0.16 -11.29 -16.42
C GLY A 50 -0.73 -12.68 -16.73
N LEU A 51 -1.84 -13.04 -16.07
CA LEU A 51 -2.49 -14.34 -16.27
C LEU A 51 -3.18 -14.43 -17.63
N VAL A 52 -3.80 -13.36 -18.11
CA VAL A 52 -4.39 -13.28 -19.46
C VAL A 52 -3.33 -13.41 -20.54
N MET A 53 -2.20 -12.69 -20.41
CA MET A 53 -1.09 -12.79 -21.36
C MET A 53 -0.49 -14.21 -21.39
N ALA A 54 -0.34 -14.84 -20.24
CA ALA A 54 0.12 -16.23 -20.16
C ALA A 54 -0.91 -17.23 -20.73
N GLY A 55 -2.21 -17.00 -20.49
CA GLY A 55 -3.31 -17.78 -21.05
C GLY A 55 -3.36 -17.71 -22.57
N PHE A 56 -3.19 -16.52 -23.15
CA PHE A 56 -3.09 -16.36 -24.60
C PHE A 56 -1.89 -17.10 -25.19
N SER A 57 -0.72 -17.03 -24.55
CA SER A 57 0.46 -17.78 -24.96
C SER A 57 0.21 -19.30 -24.97
N PHE A 58 -0.61 -19.80 -24.03
CA PHE A 58 -1.00 -21.21 -23.93
C PHE A 58 -1.96 -21.63 -25.03
N VAL A 59 -2.99 -20.83 -25.31
CA VAL A 59 -3.95 -21.13 -26.40
C VAL A 59 -3.27 -21.04 -27.77
N MET A 60 -2.31 -20.13 -27.96
CA MET A 60 -1.54 -20.03 -29.20
C MET A 60 -0.50 -21.14 -29.40
N GLY A 61 -0.36 -22.08 -28.45
CA GLY A 61 0.50 -23.26 -28.59
C GLY A 61 2.00 -22.96 -28.53
N SER A 62 2.41 -21.87 -27.87
CA SER A 62 3.84 -21.55 -27.78
C SER A 62 4.60 -22.62 -26.95
N PRO A 63 5.83 -23.00 -27.35
CA PRO A 63 6.58 -24.09 -26.71
C PRO A 63 6.88 -23.84 -25.22
N ASN A 64 6.91 -22.57 -24.79
CA ASN A 64 7.18 -22.16 -23.42
C ASN A 64 5.92 -21.72 -22.63
N ALA A 65 4.72 -21.88 -23.21
CA ALA A 65 3.50 -21.35 -22.61
C ALA A 65 3.19 -21.90 -21.21
N ARG A 66 3.48 -23.19 -20.99
CA ARG A 66 3.29 -23.82 -19.68
C ARG A 66 4.16 -23.16 -18.61
N SER A 67 5.41 -22.82 -18.95
CA SER A 67 6.31 -22.13 -18.03
C SER A 67 5.80 -20.72 -17.73
N HIS A 68 5.34 -19.96 -18.74
CA HIS A 68 4.75 -18.63 -18.51
C HIS A 68 3.49 -18.68 -17.65
N LEU A 69 2.61 -19.67 -17.85
CA LEU A 69 1.44 -19.86 -16.99
C LEU A 69 1.82 -20.17 -15.55
N ILE A 70 2.76 -21.10 -15.35
CA ILE A 70 3.26 -21.45 -14.01
C ILE A 70 3.83 -20.21 -13.33
N LEU A 71 4.69 -19.46 -14.00
CA LEU A 71 5.30 -18.24 -13.47
C LEU A 71 4.23 -17.16 -13.16
N ALA A 72 3.21 -16.99 -13.99
CA ALA A 72 2.13 -16.04 -13.74
C ALA A 72 1.28 -16.45 -12.51
N VAL A 73 0.97 -17.74 -12.36
CA VAL A 73 0.23 -18.26 -11.20
C VAL A 73 1.05 -18.10 -9.93
N PHE A 74 2.31 -18.53 -9.90
CA PHE A 74 3.18 -18.38 -8.73
C PHE A 74 3.43 -16.91 -8.39
N GLY A 75 3.69 -16.07 -9.40
CA GLY A 75 3.86 -14.63 -9.22
C GLY A 75 2.63 -13.96 -8.61
N SER A 76 1.43 -14.34 -9.07
CA SER A 76 0.18 -13.85 -8.47
C SER A 76 0.00 -14.33 -7.03
N ALA A 77 0.23 -15.61 -6.73
CA ALA A 77 0.08 -16.18 -5.40
C ALA A 77 1.03 -15.50 -4.38
N ILE A 78 2.29 -15.28 -4.77
CA ILE A 78 3.27 -14.58 -3.94
C ILE A 78 2.90 -13.09 -3.81
N GLY A 79 2.50 -12.43 -4.89
CA GLY A 79 2.10 -11.02 -4.87
C GLY A 79 0.93 -10.75 -3.92
N PHE A 80 -0.13 -11.57 -3.99
CA PHE A 80 -1.27 -11.49 -3.07
C PHE A 80 -0.93 -11.97 -1.64
N GLY A 81 0.04 -12.87 -1.48
CA GLY A 81 0.49 -13.37 -0.18
C GLY A 81 1.47 -12.45 0.55
N ALA A 82 2.11 -11.51 -0.14
CA ALA A 82 3.11 -10.61 0.42
C ALA A 82 2.63 -9.80 1.65
N PRO A 83 1.41 -9.23 1.67
CA PRO A 83 0.90 -8.52 2.85
C PRO A 83 0.83 -9.41 4.10
N SER A 84 0.45 -10.68 3.95
CA SER A 84 0.35 -11.65 5.05
C SER A 84 1.74 -11.99 5.62
N ILE A 85 2.77 -12.09 4.77
CA ILE A 85 4.15 -12.31 5.21
C ILE A 85 4.66 -11.12 6.01
N VAL A 86 4.42 -9.89 5.52
CA VAL A 86 4.83 -8.66 6.23
C VAL A 86 4.10 -8.55 7.57
N ALA A 87 2.80 -8.87 7.61
CA ALA A 87 2.03 -8.90 8.85
C ALA A 87 2.59 -9.91 9.86
N PHE A 88 2.94 -11.11 9.40
CA PHE A 88 3.57 -12.14 10.23
C PHE A 88 4.90 -11.67 10.83
N ILE A 89 5.80 -11.11 10.02
CA ILE A 89 7.10 -10.60 10.49
C ILE A 89 6.91 -9.47 11.51
N ARG A 90 5.99 -8.53 11.25
CA ARG A 90 5.67 -7.46 12.19
C ARG A 90 5.15 -7.98 13.53
N GLY A 91 4.35 -9.04 13.52
CA GLY A 91 3.85 -9.70 14.72
C GLY A 91 4.91 -10.47 15.53
N LEU A 92 6.07 -10.78 14.94
CA LEU A 92 7.19 -11.42 15.64
C LEU A 92 8.18 -10.42 16.24
N VAL A 93 8.24 -9.20 15.70
CA VAL A 93 9.18 -8.14 16.10
C VAL A 93 8.60 -7.25 17.21
N ASN A 94 7.29 -7.23 17.39
CA ASN A 94 6.58 -6.50 18.44
C ASN A 94 6.22 -7.41 19.61
#